data_AF-A0A8J2PR11-F1
#
_entry.id   AF-A0A8J2PR11-F1
#
_cell.length_a   1.000
_cell.length_b   1.000
_cell.length_c   1.000
_cell.angle_alpha   90.00
_cell.angle_beta   90.00
_cell.angle_gamma   90.00
#
_symmetry.space_group_name_H-M   'P 1'
#
loop_
_entity.id
_entity.type
_entity.pdbx_description
1 polymer ?
#
loop_
_entity_poly.entity_id
_entity_poly.type
_entity_poly.pdbx_seq_one_letter_code
_entity_poly.pdbx_strand_id
1 'polypeptide(L)'
;METYGKNIHVTLICPGPIRTPIYQAAFTHQSGETTERKPLQGEISENRMTSERCAFLSLVAIANKLSETWLSKLPILPTIYVALYLPVVSEFLTRLVFPSIVKRMKNSN
;
A
#
# COMPACT_ATOMS: atom_id res chain seq x y z
N MET A 1 -16.13 -12.29 16.34
CA MET A 1 -17.18 -12.20 17.37
C MET A 1 -16.66 -12.40 18.81
N GLU A 2 -15.42 -12.88 19.00
CA GLU A 2 -14.81 -13.17 20.32
C GLU A 2 -14.79 -12.03 21.36
N THR A 3 -14.80 -10.77 20.91
CA THR A 3 -14.78 -9.58 21.77
C THR A 3 -16.14 -8.91 21.94
N TYR A 4 -17.20 -9.47 21.38
CA TYR A 4 -18.54 -8.90 21.48
C TYR A 4 -19.02 -8.87 22.93
N GLY A 5 -19.43 -7.69 23.42
CA GLY A 5 -19.83 -7.49 24.82
C GLY A 5 -18.68 -7.31 25.82
N LYS A 6 -17.42 -7.42 25.38
CA LYS A 6 -16.24 -7.03 26.17
C LYS A 6 -15.87 -5.60 25.76
N ASN A 7 -15.48 -4.73 26.70
CA ASN A 7 -15.02 -3.36 26.42
C ASN A 7 -13.59 -3.36 25.83
N ILE A 8 -13.39 -4.19 24.80
CA ILE A 8 -12.12 -4.42 24.12
C ILE A 8 -12.36 -4.14 22.65
N HIS A 9 -11.75 -3.08 22.15
CA HIS A 9 -11.83 -2.69 20.75
C HIS A 9 -10.72 -3.39 19.97
N VAL A 10 -11.07 -4.03 18.86
CA VAL A 10 -10.14 -4.70 17.96
C VAL A 10 -10.18 -3.99 16.61
N THR A 11 -9.01 -3.62 16.10
CA THR A 11 -8.85 -2.94 14.81
C THR A 11 -8.07 -3.84 13.87
N LEU A 12 -8.67 -4.23 12.74
CA LEU A 12 -8.00 -4.93 11.64
C LEU A 12 -7.24 -3.91 10.79
N ILE A 13 -5.93 -4.04 10.70
CA ILE A 13 -5.08 -3.14 9.92
C ILE A 13 -4.57 -3.89 8.69
N CYS A 14 -4.90 -3.37 7.51
CA CYS A 14 -4.53 -3.92 6.21
C CYS A 14 -3.54 -2.97 5.51
N PRO A 15 -2.23 -3.08 5.80
CA PRO A 15 -1.23 -2.24 5.17
C PRO A 15 -0.96 -2.65 3.72
N GLY A 16 -0.83 -1.64 2.86
CA GLY A 16 -0.26 -1.77 1.52
C GLY A 16 1.27 -1.85 1.57
N PRO A 17 1.95 -1.71 0.41
CA PRO A 17 3.41 -1.78 0.35
C PRO A 17 4.11 -0.70 1.18
N ILE A 18 4.84 -1.13 2.22
CA ILE A 18 5.61 -0.26 3.11
C ILE A 18 7.11 -0.50 2.91
N ARG A 19 7.88 0.57 3.02
CA ARG A 19 9.35 0.54 3.04
C ARG A 19 9.81 0.22 4.46
N THR A 20 10.23 -1.02 4.70
CA THR A 20 10.82 -1.47 5.97
C THR A 20 12.24 -1.98 5.76
N PRO A 21 13.12 -1.92 6.78
CA PRO A 21 14.46 -2.48 6.72
C PRO A 21 14.48 -3.99 6.46
N ILE A 22 13.43 -4.69 6.91
CA ILE A 22 13.24 -6.15 6.72
C ILE A 22 13.34 -6.53 5.24
N TYR A 23 12.96 -5.64 4.32
CA TYR A 23 13.06 -5.89 2.88
C TYR A 23 14.47 -6.30 2.43
N GLN A 24 15.54 -5.78 3.06
CA GLN A 24 16.92 -6.07 2.68
C GLN A 24 17.39 -7.46 3.14
N ALA A 25 16.78 -7.98 4.20
CA ALA A 25 17.03 -9.31 4.75
C ALA A 25 16.02 -10.37 4.24
N ALA A 26 14.89 -9.94 3.66
CA ALA A 26 13.82 -10.86 3.24
C ALA A 26 14.18 -11.70 2.00
N PHE A 27 15.18 -11.28 1.22
CA PHE A 27 15.61 -11.98 -0.02
C PHE A 27 16.99 -12.62 0.10
N THR A 28 17.53 -12.76 1.31
CA THR A 28 18.76 -13.52 1.57
C THR A 28 18.43 -14.94 2.00
N HIS A 29 19.28 -15.88 1.59
CA HIS A 29 19.10 -17.30 1.88
C HIS A 29 19.67 -17.70 3.26
N GLN A 30 20.52 -16.84 3.85
CA GLN A 30 21.18 -17.09 5.13
C GLN A 30 20.80 -16.03 6.17
N SER A 31 20.57 -16.47 7.40
CA SER A 31 20.30 -15.60 8.54
C SER A 31 21.52 -14.73 8.85
N GLY A 32 21.34 -13.41 8.90
CA GLY A 32 22.42 -12.43 9.15
C GLY A 32 23.06 -11.85 7.89
N GLU A 33 22.80 -12.42 6.71
CA GLU A 33 23.17 -11.77 5.45
C GLU A 33 22.16 -10.68 5.13
N THR A 34 22.65 -9.45 4.95
CA THR A 34 21.86 -8.34 4.44
C THR A 34 22.28 -8.10 3.00
N THR A 35 21.32 -8.04 2.08
CA THR A 35 21.67 -7.75 0.69
C THR A 35 22.06 -6.28 0.58
N GLU A 36 23.33 -5.95 0.28
CA GLU A 36 23.76 -4.59 -0.12
C GLU A 36 23.23 -4.17 -1.50
N ARG A 37 22.26 -4.91 -2.06
CA ARG A 37 21.55 -4.46 -3.26
C ARG A 37 20.79 -3.21 -2.85
N LYS A 38 21.34 -2.06 -3.26
CA LYS A 38 20.57 -0.82 -3.40
C LYS A 38 19.22 -1.22 -3.99
N PRO A 39 18.09 -0.84 -3.35
CA PRO A 39 16.77 -1.11 -3.93
C PRO A 39 16.85 -0.62 -5.37
N LEU A 40 16.48 -1.47 -6.34
CA LEU A 40 16.53 -1.18 -7.78
C LEU A 40 16.32 0.33 -7.98
N GLN A 41 17.43 1.02 -8.28
CA GLN A 41 17.51 2.46 -8.30
C GLN A 41 16.57 2.91 -9.43
N GLY A 42 15.36 3.36 -9.09
CA GLY A 42 14.37 3.73 -10.11
C GLY A 42 12.93 3.78 -9.63
N GLU A 43 12.27 2.64 -9.36
CA GLU A 43 10.81 2.63 -9.53
C GLU A 43 9.99 2.14 -8.32
N ILE A 44 10.58 1.33 -7.43
CA ILE A 44 9.81 0.66 -6.35
C ILE A 44 9.88 1.45 -5.02
N SER A 45 10.85 2.36 -4.86
CA SER A 45 11.02 3.11 -3.61
C SER A 45 10.02 4.26 -3.47
N GLU A 46 9.73 5.00 -4.55
CA GLU A 46 8.91 6.21 -4.48
C GLU A 46 7.43 5.93 -4.18
N ASN A 47 6.90 4.80 -4.64
CA ASN A 47 5.47 4.49 -4.50
C ASN A 47 5.13 3.73 -3.19
N ARG A 48 6.11 3.42 -2.33
CA ARG A 48 5.87 2.74 -1.05
C ARG A 48 5.68 3.72 0.11
N MET A 49 4.81 3.39 1.06
CA MET A 49 4.62 4.18 2.28
C MET A 49 5.85 4.01 3.20
N THR A 50 6.22 5.02 3.99
CA THR A 50 7.26 4.84 5.00
C THR A 50 6.69 4.12 6.24
N SER A 51 7.56 3.45 6.99
CA SER A 51 7.22 2.77 8.25
C SER A 51 6.58 3.72 9.27
N GLU A 52 7.11 4.94 9.38
CA GLU A 52 6.68 5.92 10.38
C GLU A 52 5.24 6.36 10.10
N ARG A 53 4.92 6.61 8.83
CA ARG A 53 3.57 6.99 8.41
C ARG A 53 2.58 5.84 8.63
N CYS A 54 2.97 4.60 8.32
CA CYS A 54 2.11 3.45 8.58
C CYS A 54 1.82 3.32 10.08
N ALA A 55 2.85 3.37 10.92
CA ALA A 55 2.70 3.28 12.38
C ALA A 55 1.80 4.39 12.94
N PHE A 56 1.99 5.63 12.46
CA PHE A 56 1.14 6.75 12.84
C PHE A 56 -0.33 6.50 12.50
N LEU A 57 -0.63 6.11 11.26
CA LEU A 57 -2.00 5.85 10.83
C LEU A 57 -2.63 4.65 11.57
N SER A 58 -1.84 3.61 11.86
CA SER A 58 -2.26 2.48 12.69
C SER A 58 -2.69 2.94 14.08
N LEU A 59 -1.90 3.79 14.74
CA LEU A 59 -2.24 4.32 16.06
C LEU A 59 -3.48 5.22 16.02
N VAL A 60 -3.61 6.06 14.99
CA VAL A 60 -4.82 6.88 14.79
C VAL A 60 -6.06 6.01 14.63
N ALA A 61 -5.97 4.92 13.86
CA ALA A 61 -7.09 4.00 13.67
C ALA A 61 -7.50 3.29 14.97
N ILE A 62 -6.50 2.85 15.76
CA ILE A 62 -6.71 2.23 17.08
C ILE A 62 -7.36 3.22 18.05
N ALA A 63 -6.86 4.46 18.11
CA ALA A 63 -7.40 5.51 18.99
C ALA A 63 -8.86 5.85 18.65
N ASN A 64 -9.23 5.80 17.37
CA ASN A 64 -10.60 6.02 16.90
C ASN A 64 -11.48 4.76 16.94
N LYS A 65 -10.96 3.62 17.44
CA LYS A 65 -11.71 2.36 17.57
C LYS A 65 -12.32 1.88 16.24
N LEU A 66 -11.62 2.12 15.13
CA LEU A 66 -12.04 1.63 13.82
C LEU A 66 -12.01 0.10 13.82
N SER A 67 -13.00 -0.55 13.22
CA SER A 67 -13.02 -2.02 13.08
C SER A 67 -12.03 -2.51 12.04
N GLU A 68 -11.86 -1.75 10.96
CA GLU A 68 -10.98 -2.08 9.84
C GLU A 68 -10.39 -0.82 9.21
N THR A 69 -9.12 -0.88 8.83
CA THR A 69 -8.44 0.22 8.13
C THR A 69 -7.47 -0.30 7.08
N TRP A 70 -7.51 0.32 5.90
CA TRP A 70 -6.64 -0.01 4.77
C TRP A 70 -5.64 1.11 4.57
N LEU A 71 -4.36 0.82 4.82
CA LEU A 71 -3.29 1.82 4.82
C LEU A 71 -2.50 1.72 3.53
N SER A 72 -2.85 2.52 2.52
CA SER A 72 -2.11 2.56 1.25
C SER A 72 -1.90 3.99 0.75
N LYS A 73 -0.93 4.18 -0.14
CA LYS A 73 -0.74 5.46 -0.83
C LYS A 73 -1.88 5.68 -1.82
N LEU A 74 -2.56 6.82 -1.69
CA LEU A 74 -3.44 7.33 -2.75
C LEU A 74 -2.59 7.57 -4.00
N PRO A 75 -3.05 7.16 -5.20
CA PRO A 75 -4.42 6.80 -5.57
C PRO A 75 -4.70 5.28 -5.65
N ILE A 76 -3.77 4.40 -5.25
CA ILE A 76 -3.87 2.96 -5.54
C ILE A 76 -5.11 2.31 -4.93
N LEU A 77 -5.38 2.61 -3.65
CA LEU A 77 -6.51 2.02 -2.93
C LEU A 77 -7.87 2.33 -3.57
N PRO A 78 -8.24 3.60 -3.82
CA PRO A 78 -9.51 3.89 -4.48
C PRO A 78 -9.56 3.35 -5.91
N THR A 79 -8.45 3.32 -6.64
CA THR A 79 -8.42 2.71 -7.99
C THR A 79 -8.80 1.23 -7.95
N ILE A 80 -8.26 0.46 -6.98
CA ILE A 80 -8.60 -0.96 -6.81
C ILE A 80 -10.08 -1.12 -6.44
N TYR A 81 -10.60 -0.30 -5.52
CA TYR A 81 -12.02 -0.34 -5.16
C TYR A 81 -12.94 -0.01 -6.34
N VAL A 82 -12.61 1.02 -7.11
CA VAL A 82 -13.40 1.38 -8.30
C VAL A 82 -13.35 0.27 -9.35
N ALA A 83 -12.17 -0.34 -9.57
CA ALA A 83 -12.03 -1.45 -10.50
C ALA A 83 -12.86 -2.68 -10.12
N LEU A 84 -12.90 -3.04 -8.83
CA LEU A 84 -13.59 -4.23 -8.33
C LEU A 84 -15.09 -4.05 -8.20
N TYR A 85 -15.55 -2.88 -7.75
CA TYR A 85 -16.96 -2.66 -7.41
C TYR A 85 -17.74 -1.83 -8.44
N LEU A 86 -17.06 -1.05 -9.29
CA LEU A 86 -17.68 -0.10 -10.22
C LEU A 86 -17.12 -0.24 -11.65
N PRO A 87 -17.45 -1.32 -12.38
CA PRO A 87 -16.88 -1.62 -13.69
C PRO A 87 -17.14 -0.53 -14.75
N VAL A 88 -18.29 0.15 -14.68
CA VAL A 88 -18.61 1.26 -15.60
C VAL A 88 -17.72 2.48 -15.36
N VAL A 89 -17.45 2.79 -14.09
CA VAL A 89 -16.58 3.91 -13.71
C VAL A 89 -15.13 3.58 -14.02
N SER A 90 -14.71 2.32 -13.83
CA SER A 90 -13.35 1.88 -14.16
C SER A 90 -13.09 1.91 -15.68
N GLU A 91 -14.06 1.54 -16.51
CA GLU A 91 -13.96 1.68 -17.96
C GLU A 91 -13.83 3.16 -18.38
N PHE A 92 -14.61 4.05 -17.78
CA PHE A 92 -14.49 5.48 -18.04
C PHE A 92 -13.12 6.04 -17.63
N LEU A 93 -12.63 5.69 -16.43
CA LEU A 93 -11.32 6.12 -15.94
C LEU A 93 -10.18 5.60 -16.80
N THR A 94 -10.23 4.32 -17.19
CA THR A 94 -9.21 3.75 -18.07
C THR A 94 -9.18 4.46 -19.42
N ARG A 95 -10.33 4.78 -20.04
CA ARG A 95 -10.37 5.57 -21.28
C ARG A 95 -9.73 6.97 -21.14
N LEU A 96 -9.83 7.61 -19.98
CA LEU A 96 -9.21 8.92 -19.73
C LEU A 96 -7.71 8.84 -19.40
N VAL A 97 -7.30 7.82 -18.64
CA VAL A 97 -5.93 7.69 -18.11
C VAL A 97 -5.02 6.94 -19.09
N PHE A 98 -5.56 6.01 -19.89
CA PHE A 98 -4.79 5.22 -20.85
C PHE A 98 -4.02 6.07 -21.88
N PRO A 99 -4.60 7.12 -22.50
CA PRO A 99 -3.86 7.96 -23.45
C PRO A 99 -2.69 8.71 -22.79
N SER A 100 -2.85 9.14 -21.54
CA SER A 100 -1.80 9.87 -20.81
C SER A 100 -0.68 8.96 -20.32
N ILE A 101 -0.98 7.70 -19.96
CA ILE A 101 0.02 6.67 -19.68
C ILE A 101 0.82 6.31 -20.96
N VAL A 102 0.15 6.05 -22.08
CA VAL A 102 0.83 5.74 -23.36
C VAL A 102 1.74 6.88 -23.79
N LYS A 103 1.31 8.14 -23.61
CA LYS A 103 2.15 9.30 -23.90
C LYS A 103 3.38 9.39 -22.99
N ARG A 104 3.25 9.05 -21.71
CA ARG A 104 4.38 8.99 -20.77
C ARG A 104 5.38 7.90 -21.14
N MET A 105 4.92 6.71 -21.52
CA MET A 105 5.81 5.62 -21.95
C MET A 105 6.59 5.99 -23.22
N LYS A 106 5.93 6.67 -24.17
CA LYS A 106 6.59 7.12 -25.40
C LYS A 106 7.66 8.20 -25.17
N ASN A 107 7.51 9.03 -24.14
CA ASN A 107 8.45 10.10 -23.79
C ASN A 107 9.58 9.66 -22.83
N SER A 108 9.54 8.40 -22.36
CA SER A 108 10.52 7.84 -21.41
C SER A 108 11.56 6.92 -22.08
N ASN A 109 11.58 6.88 -23.41
CA ASN A 109 12.60 6.29 -24.28
C ASN A 109 13.30 7.42 -25.05
#